data_AF-A0A0F8TGF7-F1
#
_entry.id   AF-A0A0F8TGF7-F1
#
_cell.length_a   1.000
_cell.length_b   1.000
_cell.length_c   1.000
_cell.angle_alpha   90.00
_cell.angle_beta   90.00
_cell.angle_gamma   90.00
#
_symmetry.space_group_name_H-M   'P 1'
#
loop_
_entity.id
_entity.type
_entity.pdbx_description
1 polymer ?
#
loop_
_entity_poly.entity_id
_entity_poly.type
_entity_poly.pdbx_seq_one_letter_code
_entity_poly.pdbx_strand_id
1 'polypeptide(L)'
;MSGEYGITAFKKDLENYVVETLEKKPKENYVNILVLRELKSAARFTTDGTQANSATIRIGNTEETVGKLFGRKQVASDRRKAKALQRTLITEEMKKAVKDWNGCTMKVNEMCQKCPECALFGSAASEESVSITSRVMYDEAYTIRAVSAIVEEFFQNAPGDDYTKEPTSAIREPDFFKEGTLFPCAVTLKDATIEEVMFFLNVTDRNSRYGATGTRFGKVQNHILGVYASHREGPSSLEITREIALKLAGRKAEQNGTKIEEELKNVMYSDTLDTNEIKGLSIKVYEELSTKHRIECNKVGEAEVSKVLSELTDDVVKEALTAQIGKIKTFVNA
;
A
#
# COMPACT_ATOMS: atom_id res chain seq x y z
N MET A 1 1.37 -1.01 36.06
CA MET A 1 1.87 -2.11 35.21
C MET A 1 1.32 -1.90 33.81
N SER A 2 2.03 -1.12 33.00
CA SER A 2 1.78 -0.99 31.57
C SER A 2 2.16 -2.32 30.92
N GLY A 3 1.18 -3.20 30.70
CA GLY A 3 1.41 -4.38 29.86
C GLY A 3 1.88 -3.88 28.50
N GLU A 4 3.05 -4.32 28.07
CA GLU A 4 3.64 -3.93 26.80
C GLU A 4 2.74 -4.48 25.69
N TYR A 5 2.15 -3.58 24.89
CA TYR A 5 1.33 -3.99 23.74
C TYR A 5 2.20 -4.78 22.76
N GLY A 6 1.74 -5.96 22.35
CA GLY A 6 2.46 -6.87 21.46
C GLY A 6 1.49 -7.76 20.69
N ILE A 7 2.00 -8.81 20.04
CA ILE A 7 1.21 -9.69 19.16
C ILE A 7 -0.01 -10.27 19.87
N THR A 8 0.11 -10.67 21.13
CA THR A 8 -1.03 -11.25 21.88
C THR A 8 -2.18 -10.27 22.06
N ALA A 9 -1.88 -9.01 22.40
CA ALA A 9 -2.88 -7.95 22.50
C ALA A 9 -3.48 -7.64 21.13
N PHE A 10 -2.64 -7.56 20.09
CA PHE A 10 -3.07 -7.35 18.72
C PHE A 10 -4.05 -8.40 18.21
N LYS A 11 -3.78 -9.69 18.46
CA LYS A 11 -4.70 -10.78 18.08
C LYS A 11 -6.05 -10.62 18.75
N LYS A 12 -6.07 -10.24 20.04
CA LYS A 12 -7.28 -10.01 20.81
C LYS A 12 -8.09 -8.83 20.27
N ASP A 13 -7.44 -7.72 19.97
CA ASP A 13 -8.13 -6.52 19.46
C ASP A 13 -8.79 -6.78 18.09
N LEU A 14 -8.23 -7.68 17.29
CA LEU A 14 -8.78 -8.01 15.97
C LEU A 14 -9.74 -9.21 15.97
N GLU A 15 -9.91 -9.93 17.08
CA GLU A 15 -10.55 -11.26 17.11
C GLU A 15 -11.97 -11.30 16.54
N ASN A 16 -12.75 -10.23 16.73
CA ASN A 16 -14.13 -10.12 16.25
C ASN A 16 -14.25 -9.66 14.79
N TYR A 17 -13.14 -9.31 14.15
CA TYR A 17 -13.07 -8.72 12.80
C TYR A 17 -12.17 -9.51 11.85
N VAL A 18 -11.75 -10.70 12.27
CA VAL A 18 -11.01 -11.67 11.46
C VAL A 18 -11.76 -12.98 11.48
N VAL A 19 -11.51 -13.83 10.49
CA VAL A 19 -12.10 -15.17 10.44
C VAL A 19 -11.12 -16.19 11.00
N GLU A 20 -11.63 -17.13 11.80
CA GLU A 20 -10.80 -18.23 12.31
C GLU A 20 -10.43 -19.20 11.18
N THR A 21 -11.42 -19.50 10.33
CA THR A 21 -11.30 -20.36 9.15
C THR A 21 -11.73 -19.60 7.90
N LEU A 22 -11.10 -19.94 6.78
CA LEU A 22 -11.45 -19.38 5.49
C LEU A 22 -12.80 -19.96 5.02
N GLU A 23 -13.72 -19.08 4.63
CA GLU A 23 -15.06 -19.45 4.18
C GLU A 23 -15.33 -18.97 2.76
N LYS A 24 -16.14 -19.73 2.01
CA LYS A 24 -16.49 -19.39 0.62
C LYS A 24 -17.46 -18.22 0.52
N LYS A 25 -18.22 -17.95 1.59
CA LYS A 25 -19.21 -16.87 1.64
C LYS A 25 -18.65 -15.71 2.47
N PRO A 26 -18.66 -14.48 1.96
CA PRO A 26 -18.12 -13.32 2.68
C PRO A 26 -18.96 -12.98 3.92
N LYS A 27 -18.31 -12.43 4.95
CA LYS A 27 -18.91 -12.04 6.24
C LYS A 27 -18.84 -10.54 6.55
N GLU A 28 -18.25 -9.76 5.64
CA GLU A 28 -18.11 -8.30 5.78
C GLU A 28 -17.24 -7.89 6.97
N ASN A 29 -16.19 -8.67 7.25
CA ASN A 29 -15.14 -8.29 8.17
C ASN A 29 -14.04 -7.53 7.43
N TYR A 30 -13.67 -6.35 7.91
CA TYR A 30 -12.71 -5.46 7.25
C TYR A 30 -11.61 -5.05 8.21
N VAL A 31 -10.37 -5.34 7.84
CA VAL A 31 -9.17 -4.83 8.51
C VAL A 31 -8.50 -3.82 7.57
N ASN A 32 -8.67 -2.54 7.88
CA ASN A 32 -8.10 -1.44 7.10
C ASN A 32 -6.74 -1.06 7.67
N ILE A 33 -5.75 -0.91 6.79
CA ILE A 33 -4.37 -0.59 7.16
C ILE A 33 -4.05 0.76 6.54
N LEU A 34 -3.89 1.77 7.40
CA LEU A 34 -3.52 3.12 6.97
C LEU A 34 -2.02 3.18 6.74
N VAL A 35 -1.61 3.54 5.52
CA VAL A 35 -0.21 3.60 5.12
C VAL A 35 0.09 4.95 4.49
N LEU A 36 1.17 5.59 4.92
CA LEU A 36 1.78 6.71 4.21
C LEU A 36 3.03 6.20 3.48
N ARG A 37 3.01 6.23 2.15
CA ARG A 37 4.19 5.84 1.36
C ARG A 37 5.02 7.07 1.03
N GLU A 38 6.28 7.04 1.42
CA GLU A 38 7.23 8.13 1.18
C GLU A 38 8.30 7.70 0.18
N LEU A 39 8.48 8.47 -0.88
CA LEU A 39 9.60 8.28 -1.79
C LEU A 39 10.91 8.73 -1.13
N LYS A 40 11.86 7.82 -1.00
CA LYS A 40 13.23 8.06 -0.50
C LYS A 40 14.25 8.26 -1.63
N SER A 41 13.83 8.06 -2.87
CA SER A 41 14.59 8.44 -4.06
C SER A 41 13.61 8.65 -5.21
N ALA A 42 14.01 9.42 -6.22
CA ALA A 42 13.22 9.60 -7.43
C ALA A 42 12.66 8.28 -7.99
N ALA A 43 11.37 8.29 -8.35
CA ALA A 43 10.63 7.09 -8.75
C ALA A 43 9.91 7.29 -10.07
N ARG A 44 9.99 6.28 -10.95
CA ARG A 44 9.26 6.27 -12.21
C ARG A 44 7.95 5.51 -12.06
N PHE A 45 6.85 6.26 -11.95
CA PHE A 45 5.51 5.68 -12.03
C PHE A 45 4.83 6.13 -13.33
N THR A 46 5.08 5.40 -14.41
CA THR A 46 4.49 5.69 -15.74
C THR A 46 3.74 4.47 -16.29
N THR A 47 2.70 4.66 -17.11
CA THR A 47 1.97 3.56 -17.78
C THR A 47 2.39 3.39 -19.24
N ASP A 48 2.70 4.49 -19.90
CA ASP A 48 3.15 4.60 -21.29
C ASP A 48 4.69 4.54 -21.41
N GLY A 49 5.40 4.59 -20.27
CA GLY A 49 6.85 4.71 -20.25
C GLY A 49 7.35 6.15 -20.33
N THR A 50 6.51 7.15 -20.53
CA THR A 50 6.94 8.53 -20.73
C THR A 50 6.37 9.44 -19.67
N GLN A 51 5.06 9.45 -19.47
CA GLN A 51 4.39 10.40 -18.58
C GLN A 51 4.18 9.85 -17.19
N ALA A 52 4.41 10.69 -16.18
CA ALA A 52 4.05 10.40 -14.81
C ALA A 52 2.54 10.17 -14.72
N ASN A 53 2.13 9.07 -14.10
CA ASN A 53 0.72 8.79 -13.90
C ASN A 53 0.10 9.90 -13.04
N SER A 54 -0.94 10.53 -13.56
CA SER A 54 -1.62 11.63 -12.89
C SER A 54 -3.14 11.44 -12.94
N ALA A 55 -3.83 12.24 -12.14
CA ALA A 55 -5.27 12.41 -12.23
C ALA A 55 -5.67 13.81 -11.79
N THR A 56 -6.63 14.39 -12.49
CA THR A 56 -7.28 15.63 -12.08
C THR A 56 -8.33 15.31 -11.02
N ILE A 57 -8.18 15.90 -9.84
CA ILE A 57 -9.09 15.72 -8.71
C ILE A 57 -9.52 17.07 -8.15
N ARG A 58 -10.75 17.13 -7.62
CA ARG A 58 -11.21 18.29 -6.85
C ARG A 58 -10.75 18.20 -5.39
N ILE A 59 -10.17 19.26 -4.84
CA ILE A 59 -9.79 19.40 -3.43
C ILE A 59 -10.44 20.69 -2.92
N GLY A 60 -11.45 20.56 -2.06
CA GLY A 60 -12.34 21.67 -1.72
C GLY A 60 -13.03 22.23 -2.96
N ASN A 61 -12.80 23.52 -3.23
CA ASN A 61 -13.35 24.21 -4.41
C ASN A 61 -12.35 24.31 -5.58
N THR A 62 -11.15 23.74 -5.45
CA THR A 62 -10.10 23.82 -6.47
C THR A 62 -9.97 22.49 -7.20
N GLU A 63 -9.71 22.53 -8.50
CA GLU A 63 -9.39 21.36 -9.30
C GLU A 63 -7.90 21.33 -9.61
N GLU A 64 -7.24 20.23 -9.28
CA GLU A 64 -5.78 20.11 -9.38
C GLU A 64 -5.38 18.77 -9.96
N THR A 65 -4.26 18.77 -10.71
CA THR A 65 -3.68 17.53 -11.24
C THR A 65 -2.63 17.00 -10.27
N VAL A 66 -2.89 15.82 -9.70
CA VAL A 66 -2.03 15.15 -8.72
C VAL A 66 -1.44 13.86 -9.25
N GLY A 67 -0.33 13.42 -8.66
CA GLY A 67 0.29 12.13 -8.95
C GLY A 67 -0.59 10.97 -8.52
N LYS A 68 -0.54 9.87 -9.27
CA LYS A 68 -1.37 8.69 -9.05
C LYS A 68 -0.56 7.39 -9.09
N LEU A 69 -0.56 6.66 -7.99
CA LEU A 69 0.01 5.33 -7.89
C LEU A 69 -1.10 4.26 -8.04
N PHE A 70 -1.06 3.57 -9.18
CA PHE A 70 -2.06 2.56 -9.51
C PHE A 70 -2.22 1.44 -8.49
N GLY A 71 -3.47 1.14 -8.09
CA GLY A 71 -3.77 0.06 -7.14
C GLY A 71 -3.19 -1.28 -7.62
N ARG A 72 -3.34 -1.59 -8.92
CA ARG A 72 -2.72 -2.77 -9.54
C ARG A 72 -1.19 -2.82 -9.42
N LYS A 73 -0.50 -1.67 -9.40
CA LYS A 73 0.96 -1.59 -9.23
C LYS A 73 1.37 -1.79 -7.76
N GLN A 74 0.54 -1.32 -6.83
CA GLN A 74 0.70 -1.57 -5.39
C GLN A 74 0.55 -3.07 -5.11
N VAL A 75 -0.58 -3.67 -5.50
CA VAL A 75 -0.86 -5.12 -5.43
C VAL A 75 0.29 -5.92 -6.01
N ALA A 76 0.71 -5.63 -7.24
CA ALA A 76 1.74 -6.42 -7.92
C ALA A 76 3.10 -6.38 -7.19
N SER A 77 3.42 -5.27 -6.51
CA SER A 77 4.64 -5.17 -5.73
C SER A 77 4.55 -5.97 -4.43
N ASP A 78 3.49 -5.77 -3.65
CA ASP A 78 3.28 -6.47 -2.39
C ASP A 78 3.17 -7.99 -2.61
N ARG A 79 2.52 -8.44 -3.69
CA ARG A 79 2.49 -9.85 -4.10
C ARG A 79 3.87 -10.43 -4.39
N ARG A 80 4.74 -9.68 -5.09
CA ARG A 80 6.12 -10.13 -5.36
C ARG A 80 6.90 -10.26 -4.05
N LYS A 81 6.75 -9.31 -3.14
CA LYS A 81 7.35 -9.39 -1.79
C LYS A 81 6.80 -10.58 -1.00
N ALA A 82 5.50 -10.78 -0.99
CA ALA A 82 4.83 -11.91 -0.34
C ALA A 82 5.34 -13.27 -0.87
N LYS A 83 5.39 -13.46 -2.20
CA LYS A 83 5.94 -14.68 -2.80
C LYS A 83 7.41 -14.89 -2.46
N ALA A 84 8.22 -13.84 -2.43
CA ALA A 84 9.63 -13.93 -2.04
C ALA A 84 9.78 -14.35 -0.58
N LEU A 85 9.04 -13.73 0.35
CA LEU A 85 9.04 -14.10 1.76
C LEU A 85 8.62 -15.56 1.97
N GLN A 86 7.58 -16.03 1.28
CA GLN A 86 7.16 -17.42 1.40
C GLN A 86 8.23 -18.41 0.94
N ARG A 87 8.95 -18.11 -0.14
CA ARG A 87 10.07 -18.95 -0.61
C ARG A 87 11.21 -19.00 0.40
N THR A 88 11.43 -17.91 1.14
CA THR A 88 12.43 -17.89 2.20
C THR A 88 11.97 -18.64 3.45
N LEU A 89 10.72 -18.43 3.87
CA LEU A 89 10.28 -18.82 5.22
C LEU A 89 9.59 -20.19 5.29
N ILE A 90 8.82 -20.58 4.26
CA ILE A 90 7.89 -21.73 4.34
C ILE A 90 8.07 -22.77 3.22
N THR A 91 9.23 -22.80 2.55
CA THR A 91 9.43 -23.72 1.41
C THR A 91 9.25 -25.18 1.79
N GLU A 92 9.78 -25.60 2.95
CA GLU A 92 9.71 -27.00 3.38
C GLU A 92 8.29 -27.37 3.86
N GLU A 93 7.59 -26.45 4.50
CA GLU A 93 6.20 -26.59 4.91
C GLU A 93 5.28 -26.69 3.69
N MET A 94 5.52 -25.87 2.66
CA MET A 94 4.80 -25.92 1.40
C MET A 94 5.04 -27.23 0.63
N LYS A 95 6.28 -27.76 0.60
CA LYS A 95 6.58 -29.06 -0.04
C LYS A 95 5.87 -30.23 0.65
N LYS A 96 5.66 -30.15 1.97
CA LYS A 96 4.88 -31.15 2.73
C LYS A 96 3.38 -31.04 2.42
N ALA A 97 2.87 -29.83 2.23
CA ALA A 97 1.45 -29.59 2.00
C ALA A 97 1.01 -29.74 0.53
N VAL A 98 1.91 -29.43 -0.41
CA VAL A 98 1.65 -29.40 -1.85
C VAL A 98 2.75 -30.20 -2.55
N LYS A 99 2.35 -31.31 -3.16
CA LYS A 99 3.25 -32.18 -3.93
C LYS A 99 3.94 -31.37 -5.04
N ASP A 100 5.25 -31.59 -5.21
CA ASP A 100 6.08 -30.96 -6.26
C ASP A 100 6.08 -29.43 -6.22
N TRP A 101 5.83 -28.82 -5.06
CA TRP A 101 5.88 -27.37 -4.91
C TRP A 101 7.32 -26.85 -5.04
N ASN A 102 7.59 -26.12 -6.13
CA ASN A 102 8.90 -25.52 -6.41
C ASN A 102 8.85 -23.98 -6.39
N GLY A 103 8.05 -23.42 -5.48
CA GLY A 103 7.78 -21.99 -5.41
C GLY A 103 6.62 -21.55 -6.32
N CYS A 104 5.78 -20.64 -5.82
CA CYS A 104 4.70 -20.07 -6.63
C CYS A 104 5.23 -18.99 -7.60
N THR A 105 4.65 -18.90 -8.80
CA THR A 105 4.95 -17.88 -9.81
C THR A 105 3.97 -16.70 -9.79
N MET A 106 4.35 -15.60 -10.46
CA MET A 106 3.50 -14.44 -10.77
C MET A 106 2.71 -14.61 -12.07
N LYS A 107 3.02 -15.64 -12.88
CA LYS A 107 2.26 -15.97 -14.08
C LYS A 107 0.86 -16.43 -13.68
N VAL A 108 -0.16 -15.70 -14.12
CA VAL A 108 -1.55 -15.82 -13.66
C VAL A 108 -2.08 -17.25 -13.79
N ASN A 109 -1.78 -17.93 -14.90
CA ASN A 109 -2.30 -19.27 -15.20
C ASN A 109 -1.43 -20.41 -14.63
N GLU A 110 -0.33 -20.09 -13.96
CA GLU A 110 0.61 -21.08 -13.38
C GLU A 110 0.72 -20.92 -11.84
N MET A 111 -0.17 -20.15 -11.22
CA MET A 111 -0.16 -19.96 -9.76
C MET A 111 -0.55 -21.25 -9.04
N CYS A 112 0.06 -21.52 -7.88
CA CYS A 112 -0.17 -22.78 -7.16
C CYS A 112 -1.52 -22.86 -6.42
N GLN A 113 -2.18 -21.72 -6.21
CA GLN A 113 -3.49 -21.54 -5.55
C GLN A 113 -3.62 -22.07 -4.10
N LYS A 114 -2.58 -22.71 -3.57
CA LYS A 114 -2.59 -23.38 -2.27
C LYS A 114 -1.68 -22.71 -1.24
N CYS A 115 -0.94 -21.66 -1.63
CA CYS A 115 -0.08 -20.92 -0.70
C CYS A 115 -0.82 -19.71 -0.09
N PRO A 116 -0.35 -19.21 1.07
CA PRO A 116 -0.98 -18.05 1.74
C PRO A 116 -1.16 -16.82 0.86
N GLU A 117 -0.19 -16.51 0.00
CA GLU A 117 -0.27 -15.38 -0.93
C GLU A 117 -1.37 -15.58 -1.97
N CYS A 118 -1.55 -16.78 -2.54
CA CYS A 118 -2.63 -17.02 -3.49
C CYS A 118 -3.99 -16.98 -2.80
N ALA A 119 -4.09 -17.50 -1.58
CA ALA A 119 -5.32 -17.49 -0.80
C ALA A 119 -5.74 -16.06 -0.42
N LEU A 120 -4.78 -15.19 -0.09
CA LEU A 120 -5.05 -13.82 0.34
C LEU A 120 -5.21 -12.86 -0.84
N PHE A 121 -4.24 -12.82 -1.76
CA PHE A 121 -4.25 -11.89 -2.91
C PHE A 121 -5.04 -12.42 -4.12
N GLY A 122 -5.60 -13.62 -4.02
CA GLY A 122 -6.34 -14.27 -5.09
C GLY A 122 -5.46 -14.86 -6.19
N SER A 123 -6.04 -15.77 -6.96
CA SER A 123 -5.40 -16.47 -8.08
C SER A 123 -6.45 -16.93 -9.08
N ALA A 124 -6.17 -16.80 -10.37
CA ALA A 124 -7.06 -17.29 -11.41
C ALA A 124 -6.97 -18.81 -11.55
N ALA A 125 -8.09 -19.43 -11.92
CA ALA A 125 -8.19 -20.84 -12.28
C ALA A 125 -7.32 -21.19 -13.50
N SER A 126 -6.62 -22.33 -13.42
CA SER A 126 -6.28 -23.15 -14.59
C SER A 126 -7.36 -24.21 -14.81
N GLU A 127 -7.33 -24.94 -15.92
CA GLU A 127 -8.41 -25.84 -16.40
C GLU A 127 -8.95 -26.87 -15.36
N GLU A 128 -8.23 -27.14 -14.27
CA GLU A 128 -8.59 -28.11 -13.23
C GLU A 128 -8.71 -27.51 -11.81
N SER A 129 -8.78 -26.19 -11.68
CA SER A 129 -8.57 -25.54 -10.37
C SER A 129 -9.51 -24.37 -10.06
N VAL A 130 -9.70 -24.09 -8.77
CA VAL A 130 -10.70 -23.10 -8.28
C VAL A 130 -10.10 -21.69 -8.35
N SER A 131 -10.84 -20.75 -8.93
CA SER A 131 -10.47 -19.33 -8.90
C SER A 131 -10.71 -18.75 -7.51
N ILE A 132 -9.70 -18.08 -6.96
CA ILE A 132 -9.77 -17.40 -5.65
C ILE A 132 -9.78 -15.90 -5.90
N THR A 133 -10.85 -15.23 -5.47
CA THR A 133 -10.93 -13.77 -5.52
C THR A 133 -10.00 -13.15 -4.46
N SER A 134 -9.33 -12.05 -4.81
CA SER A 134 -8.50 -11.32 -3.86
C SER A 134 -9.34 -10.83 -2.68
N ARG A 135 -8.83 -11.06 -1.48
CA ARG A 135 -9.33 -10.49 -0.23
C ARG A 135 -8.53 -9.26 0.21
N VAL A 136 -7.53 -8.86 -0.57
CA VAL A 136 -6.83 -7.58 -0.41
C VAL A 136 -7.38 -6.59 -1.44
N MET A 137 -7.89 -5.47 -0.95
CA MET A 137 -8.48 -4.40 -1.74
C MET A 137 -7.57 -3.17 -1.67
N TYR A 138 -7.17 -2.68 -2.84
CA TYR A 138 -6.34 -1.49 -2.98
C TYR A 138 -7.08 -0.44 -3.78
N ASP A 139 -7.07 0.77 -3.26
CA ASP A 139 -7.37 1.97 -4.02
C ASP A 139 -6.15 2.49 -4.77
N GLU A 140 -6.46 3.38 -5.71
CA GLU A 140 -5.50 4.32 -6.26
C GLU A 140 -4.98 5.23 -5.14
N ALA A 141 -3.66 5.37 -5.01
CA ALA A 141 -3.07 6.32 -4.06
C ALA A 141 -2.69 7.62 -4.77
N TYR A 142 -2.97 8.75 -4.13
CA TYR A 142 -2.82 10.08 -4.72
C TYR A 142 -1.81 10.90 -3.94
N THR A 143 -1.05 11.74 -4.63
CA THR A 143 -0.12 12.66 -3.96
C THR A 143 -0.88 13.81 -3.33
N ILE A 144 -0.41 14.28 -2.17
CA ILE A 144 -0.95 15.48 -1.52
C ILE A 144 -0.66 16.72 -2.37
N ARG A 145 0.49 16.74 -3.07
CA ARG A 145 0.95 17.87 -3.88
C ARG A 145 0.61 17.70 -5.36
N ALA A 146 0.56 18.82 -6.08
CA ALA A 146 0.30 18.86 -7.51
C ALA A 146 1.47 18.24 -8.30
N VAL A 147 1.18 17.63 -9.46
CA VAL A 147 2.17 17.00 -10.35
C VAL A 147 3.29 17.96 -10.70
N SER A 148 2.97 19.21 -11.05
CA SER A 148 3.95 20.23 -11.44
C SER A 148 4.97 20.56 -10.35
N ALA A 149 4.67 20.31 -9.07
CA ALA A 149 5.60 20.53 -7.97
C ALA A 149 6.52 19.33 -7.73
N ILE A 150 6.04 18.13 -8.04
CA ILE A 150 6.65 16.85 -7.64
C ILE A 150 7.18 16.01 -8.79
N VAL A 151 6.95 16.41 -10.03
CA VAL A 151 7.45 15.72 -11.21
C VAL A 151 8.54 16.55 -11.86
N GLU A 152 9.67 15.91 -12.14
CA GLU A 152 10.75 16.48 -12.95
C GLU A 152 10.74 15.85 -14.35
N GLU A 153 10.74 16.71 -15.36
CA GLU A 153 10.98 16.33 -16.74
C GLU A 153 12.48 16.48 -17.02
N PHE A 154 13.15 15.40 -17.41
CA PHE A 154 14.53 15.45 -17.87
C PHE A 154 14.57 15.46 -19.41
N PHE A 155 15.43 16.28 -19.99
CA PHE A 155 15.72 16.27 -21.42
C PHE A 155 17.20 15.96 -21.60
N GLN A 156 17.53 14.85 -22.26
CA GLN A 156 18.90 14.56 -22.64
C GLN A 156 19.20 15.18 -24.01
N ASN A 157 20.20 16.06 -24.03
CA ASN A 157 20.94 16.34 -25.25
C ASN A 157 22.02 15.26 -25.33
N ALA A 158 21.91 14.31 -26.26
CA ALA A 158 22.97 13.34 -26.50
C ALA A 158 23.91 13.91 -27.57
N PRO A 159 25.10 14.44 -27.23
CA PRO A 159 26.15 14.58 -28.22
C PRO A 159 26.64 13.17 -28.54
N GLY A 160 26.33 12.66 -29.74
CA GLY A 160 26.99 11.47 -30.26
C GLY A 160 28.48 11.73 -30.46
N ASP A 161 29.28 10.66 -30.60
CA ASP A 161 30.75 10.63 -30.78
C ASP A 161 31.27 11.29 -32.08
N ASP A 162 30.44 12.05 -32.82
CA ASP A 162 30.80 12.68 -34.10
C ASP A 162 31.28 14.12 -33.90
N TYR A 163 32.39 14.48 -34.57
CA TYR A 163 33.04 15.80 -34.45
C TYR A 163 32.28 16.99 -35.07
N THR A 164 31.14 16.77 -35.73
CA THR A 164 30.22 17.82 -36.20
C THR A 164 28.81 17.25 -36.37
N LYS A 165 27.74 18.00 -35.98
CA LYS A 165 26.36 17.83 -36.52
C LYS A 165 25.35 18.90 -36.08
N GLU A 166 24.29 19.00 -36.88
CA GLU A 166 23.10 19.85 -36.74
C GLU A 166 22.27 19.57 -35.47
N PRO A 167 21.52 20.56 -34.95
CA PRO A 167 20.80 20.44 -33.69
C PRO A 167 19.75 19.33 -33.75
N THR A 168 19.95 18.27 -32.97
CA THR A 168 18.98 17.20 -32.79
C THR A 168 17.94 17.61 -31.76
N SER A 169 16.67 17.30 -32.00
CA SER A 169 15.59 17.49 -31.02
C SER A 169 15.92 16.71 -29.74
N ALA A 170 15.99 17.38 -28.59
CA ALA A 170 16.28 16.78 -27.30
C ALA A 170 15.42 15.53 -27.06
N ILE A 171 16.04 14.42 -26.66
CA ILE A 171 15.32 13.19 -26.33
C ILE A 171 14.69 13.42 -24.95
N ARG A 172 13.36 13.47 -24.89
CA ARG A 172 12.61 13.57 -23.64
C ARG A 172 12.80 12.29 -22.82
N GLU A 173 13.37 12.40 -21.63
CA GLU A 173 13.41 11.30 -20.68
C GLU A 173 12.03 11.11 -20.02
N PRO A 174 11.75 9.92 -19.46
CA PRO A 174 10.55 9.68 -18.69
C PRO A 174 10.46 10.62 -17.48
N ASP A 175 9.24 11.01 -17.14
CA ASP A 175 8.95 11.81 -15.95
C ASP A 175 9.27 11.03 -14.65
N PHE A 176 9.82 11.73 -13.66
CA PHE A 176 10.12 11.17 -12.34
C PHE A 176 9.38 11.92 -11.24
N PHE A 177 8.80 11.15 -10.31
CA PHE A 177 8.38 11.70 -9.02
C PHE A 177 9.62 11.96 -8.17
N LYS A 178 9.75 13.18 -7.65
CA LYS A 178 10.80 13.60 -6.72
C LYS A 178 10.74 12.79 -5.42
N GLU A 179 11.89 12.58 -4.78
CA GLU A 179 11.95 12.17 -3.38
C GLU A 179 11.15 13.10 -2.45
N GLY A 180 10.74 12.59 -1.29
CA GLY A 180 9.83 13.28 -0.39
C GLY A 180 8.39 13.39 -0.90
N THR A 181 8.06 12.81 -2.06
CA THR A 181 6.66 12.67 -2.47
C THR A 181 5.95 11.67 -1.56
N LEU A 182 4.77 12.07 -1.07
CA LEU A 182 3.97 11.33 -0.10
C LEU A 182 2.66 10.85 -0.76
N PHE A 183 2.36 9.57 -0.58
CA PHE A 183 1.12 8.92 -1.01
C PHE A 183 0.40 8.33 0.20
N PRO A 184 -0.53 9.08 0.84
CA PRO A 184 -1.47 8.53 1.81
C PRO A 184 -2.38 7.50 1.13
N CYS A 185 -2.61 6.38 1.79
CA CYS A 185 -3.52 5.36 1.28
C CYS A 185 -4.02 4.44 2.40
N ALA A 186 -5.15 3.79 2.14
CA ALA A 186 -5.65 2.68 2.93
C ALA A 186 -5.62 1.41 2.09
N VAL A 187 -5.23 0.29 2.70
CA VAL A 187 -5.36 -1.05 2.12
C VAL A 187 -6.28 -1.87 2.99
N THR A 188 -7.26 -2.53 2.40
CA THR A 188 -8.30 -3.23 3.14
C THR A 188 -8.16 -4.74 2.96
N LEU A 189 -8.09 -5.47 4.06
CA LEU A 189 -8.17 -6.93 4.09
C LEU A 189 -9.60 -7.33 4.46
N LYS A 190 -10.30 -7.99 3.53
CA LYS A 190 -11.66 -8.46 3.71
C LYS A 190 -11.68 -9.92 4.11
N ASP A 191 -12.41 -10.26 5.18
CA ASP A 191 -12.59 -11.62 5.68
C ASP A 191 -11.25 -12.37 5.81
N ALA A 192 -10.23 -11.67 6.33
CA ALA A 192 -8.88 -12.19 6.50
C ALA A 192 -8.75 -12.95 7.82
N THR A 193 -7.84 -13.92 7.86
CA THR A 193 -7.40 -14.52 9.13
C THR A 193 -6.40 -13.61 9.83
N ILE A 194 -6.19 -13.80 11.14
CA ILE A 194 -5.17 -13.03 11.87
C ILE A 194 -3.76 -13.27 11.34
N GLU A 195 -3.47 -14.49 10.86
CA GLU A 195 -2.21 -14.85 10.23
C GLU A 195 -2.00 -14.10 8.91
N GLU A 196 -3.07 -13.90 8.13
CA GLU A 196 -3.05 -13.10 6.91
C GLU A 196 -2.82 -11.62 7.18
N VAL A 197 -3.43 -11.07 8.24
CA VAL A 197 -3.18 -9.69 8.66
C VAL A 197 -1.72 -9.50 9.06
N MET A 198 -1.18 -10.35 9.93
CA MET A 198 0.23 -10.28 10.34
C MET A 198 1.19 -10.46 9.16
N PHE A 199 0.89 -11.40 8.27
CA PHE A 199 1.68 -11.61 7.05
C PHE A 199 1.66 -10.37 6.16
N PHE A 200 0.49 -9.76 5.97
CA PHE A 200 0.36 -8.56 5.16
C PHE A 200 1.13 -7.37 5.77
N LEU A 201 1.04 -7.14 7.08
CA LEU A 201 1.80 -6.10 7.77
C LEU A 201 3.31 -6.27 7.55
N ASN A 202 3.82 -7.51 7.69
CA ASN A 202 5.22 -7.84 7.44
C ASN A 202 5.62 -7.62 5.96
N VAL A 203 4.73 -7.95 5.02
CA VAL A 203 4.93 -7.69 3.59
C VAL A 203 5.05 -6.19 3.33
N THR A 204 4.12 -5.38 3.83
CA THR A 204 4.09 -3.94 3.62
C THR A 204 5.32 -3.26 4.24
N ASP A 205 5.67 -3.62 5.48
CA ASP A 205 6.85 -3.09 6.18
C ASP A 205 8.16 -3.38 5.41
N ARG A 206 8.32 -4.60 4.89
CA ARG A 206 9.52 -5.02 4.16
C ARG A 206 9.52 -4.62 2.68
N ASN A 207 8.43 -4.10 2.15
CA ASN A 207 8.38 -3.66 0.77
C ASN A 207 8.95 -2.25 0.62
N SER A 208 9.91 -2.08 -0.27
CA SER A 208 10.60 -0.80 -0.47
C SER A 208 10.74 -0.39 -1.93
N ARG A 209 10.11 -1.14 -2.86
CA ARG A 209 10.21 -0.91 -4.30
C ARG A 209 8.84 -1.10 -4.95
N TYR A 210 8.32 -0.10 -5.64
CA TYR A 210 7.06 -0.20 -6.39
C TYR A 210 7.35 0.02 -7.89
N GLY A 211 6.89 -0.89 -8.76
CA GLY A 211 7.14 -0.85 -10.22
C GLY A 211 7.55 -2.21 -10.81
N ALA A 212 7.86 -2.30 -12.11
CA ALA A 212 8.03 -3.60 -12.80
C ALA A 212 9.43 -4.02 -13.30
N THR A 213 10.46 -3.16 -13.50
CA THR A 213 11.72 -3.65 -14.10
C THR A 213 13.00 -2.88 -13.73
N GLY A 214 14.06 -3.64 -13.39
CA GLY A 214 15.50 -3.41 -13.60
C GLY A 214 16.20 -2.17 -13.03
N THR A 215 15.72 -0.97 -13.33
CA THR A 215 16.46 0.28 -13.09
C THR A 215 15.47 1.40 -12.79
N ARG A 216 15.72 2.17 -11.72
CA ARG A 216 15.02 3.42 -11.38
C ARG A 216 13.56 3.30 -10.85
N PHE A 217 13.31 2.29 -10.01
CA PHE A 217 12.01 2.09 -9.32
C PHE A 217 11.64 3.14 -8.25
N GLY A 218 12.60 3.94 -7.78
CA GLY A 218 12.47 4.68 -6.53
C GLY A 218 12.53 3.77 -5.30
N LYS A 219 13.13 4.25 -4.21
CA LYS A 219 13.06 3.60 -2.88
C LYS A 219 11.84 4.17 -2.19
N VAL A 220 11.02 3.31 -1.58
CA VAL A 220 9.83 3.72 -0.83
C VAL A 220 10.00 3.28 0.62
N GLN A 221 9.63 4.16 1.56
CA GLN A 221 9.39 3.79 2.94
C GLN A 221 7.88 3.75 3.16
N ASN A 222 7.36 2.60 3.58
CA ASN A 222 5.97 2.45 3.99
C ASN A 222 5.87 2.74 5.48
N HIS A 223 5.17 3.82 5.85
CA HIS A 223 4.84 4.11 7.24
C HIS A 223 3.44 3.53 7.51
N ILE A 224 3.34 2.46 8.31
CA ILE A 224 2.05 1.92 8.73
C ILE A 224 1.59 2.72 9.95
N LEU A 225 0.52 3.50 9.78
CA LEU A 225 0.07 4.50 10.76
C LEU A 225 -1.03 3.99 11.69
N GLY A 226 -1.58 2.81 11.40
CA GLY A 226 -2.59 2.17 12.24
C GLY A 226 -3.32 1.06 11.50
N VAL A 227 -3.97 0.22 12.29
CA VAL A 227 -4.88 -0.83 11.83
C VAL A 227 -6.26 -0.56 12.42
N TYR A 228 -7.28 -0.55 11.56
CA TYR A 228 -8.66 -0.21 11.91
C TYR A 228 -9.58 -1.35 11.47
N ALA A 229 -10.04 -2.14 12.43
CA ALA A 229 -10.84 -3.32 12.20
C ALA A 229 -12.33 -3.01 12.45
N SER A 230 -13.21 -3.35 11.50
CA SER A 230 -14.66 -3.10 11.63
C SER A 230 -15.49 -4.01 10.73
N HIS A 231 -16.82 -3.88 10.79
CA HIS A 231 -17.75 -4.52 9.87
C HIS A 231 -18.14 -3.63 8.68
N ARG A 232 -17.37 -2.56 8.42
CA ARG A 232 -17.53 -1.68 7.25
C ARG A 232 -16.18 -1.38 6.62
N GLU A 233 -16.17 -1.21 5.31
CA GLU A 233 -14.96 -0.75 4.63
C GLU A 233 -14.64 0.69 5.05
N GLY A 234 -13.33 0.97 5.23
CA GLY A 234 -12.83 2.26 5.65
C GLY A 234 -12.91 3.35 4.57
N PRO A 235 -12.53 4.60 4.91
CA PRO A 235 -12.41 5.69 3.96
C PRO A 235 -11.45 5.39 2.81
N SER A 236 -11.77 5.89 1.61
CA SER A 236 -10.94 5.69 0.42
C SER A 236 -9.64 6.51 0.45
N SER A 237 -8.63 6.04 -0.28
CA SER A 237 -7.35 6.76 -0.39
C SER A 237 -7.49 8.18 -0.97
N LEU A 238 -8.48 8.40 -1.83
CA LEU A 238 -8.77 9.72 -2.41
C LEU A 238 -9.34 10.69 -1.37
N GLU A 239 -10.27 10.23 -0.53
CA GLU A 239 -10.83 11.06 0.54
C GLU A 239 -9.75 11.44 1.55
N ILE A 240 -8.91 10.49 1.94
CA ILE A 240 -7.80 10.72 2.87
C ILE A 240 -6.86 11.81 2.31
N THR A 241 -6.41 11.68 1.06
CA THR A 241 -5.50 12.67 0.45
C THR A 241 -6.12 14.07 0.37
N ARG A 242 -7.40 14.18 -0.03
CA ARG A 242 -8.11 15.48 -0.12
C ARG A 242 -8.21 16.17 1.23
N GLU A 243 -8.64 15.43 2.25
CA GLU A 243 -8.83 15.97 3.59
C GLU A 243 -7.50 16.32 4.27
N ILE A 244 -6.41 15.60 3.99
CA ILE A 244 -5.07 15.98 4.45
C ILE A 244 -4.67 17.35 3.89
N ALA A 245 -4.82 17.55 2.57
CA ALA A 245 -4.49 18.82 1.92
C ALA A 245 -5.32 19.98 2.49
N LEU A 246 -6.63 19.78 2.64
CA LEU A 246 -7.55 20.78 3.21
C LEU A 246 -7.23 21.10 4.67
N LYS A 247 -6.96 20.10 5.51
CA LYS A 247 -6.62 20.35 6.92
C LYS A 247 -5.29 21.03 7.09
N LEU A 248 -4.29 20.66 6.29
CA LEU A 248 -3.00 21.33 6.33
C LEU A 248 -3.13 22.80 5.91
N ALA A 249 -3.86 23.06 4.83
CA ALA A 249 -4.19 24.42 4.40
C ALA A 249 -4.96 25.20 5.47
N GLY A 250 -5.97 24.58 6.10
CA GLY A 250 -6.76 25.17 7.18
C GLY A 250 -5.91 25.58 8.38
N ARG A 251 -5.00 24.71 8.84
CA ARG A 251 -4.06 25.03 9.93
C ARG A 251 -3.17 26.22 9.59
N LYS A 252 -2.61 26.26 8.38
CA LYS A 252 -1.78 27.36 7.92
C LYS A 252 -2.58 28.66 7.79
N ALA A 253 -3.83 28.57 7.32
CA ALA A 253 -4.70 29.72 7.18
C ALA A 253 -5.03 30.35 8.54
N GLU A 254 -5.32 29.53 9.54
CA GLU A 254 -5.52 29.98 10.93
C GLU A 254 -4.26 30.64 11.51
N GLN A 255 -3.08 30.06 11.26
CA GLN A 255 -1.79 30.59 11.75
C GLN A 255 -1.40 31.91 11.07
N ASN A 256 -1.64 32.03 9.77
CA ASN A 256 -1.20 33.17 8.95
C ASN A 256 -2.28 34.27 8.84
N GLY A 257 -3.53 34.00 9.23
CA GLY A 257 -4.65 34.90 9.02
C GLY A 257 -5.06 35.03 7.54
N THR A 258 -4.83 33.99 6.73
CA THR A 258 -5.09 33.94 5.29
C THR A 258 -6.31 33.09 4.96
N LYS A 259 -6.69 33.01 3.68
CA LYS A 259 -7.79 32.15 3.23
C LYS A 259 -7.30 30.72 2.98
N ILE A 260 -8.16 29.74 3.25
CA ILE A 260 -7.84 28.32 3.02
C ILE A 260 -7.46 28.05 1.57
N GLU A 261 -8.11 28.70 0.61
CA GLU A 261 -7.81 28.51 -0.82
C GLU A 261 -6.40 28.97 -1.22
N GLU A 262 -5.89 30.00 -0.55
CA GLU A 262 -4.53 30.51 -0.75
C GLU A 262 -3.52 29.53 -0.17
N GLU A 263 -3.74 29.09 1.08
CA GLU A 263 -2.85 28.11 1.72
C GLU A 263 -2.92 26.73 1.09
N LEU A 264 -4.06 26.37 0.50
CA LEU A 264 -4.18 25.14 -0.27
C LEU A 264 -3.24 25.18 -1.47
N LYS A 265 -3.18 26.29 -2.21
CA LYS A 265 -2.18 26.44 -3.29
C LYS A 265 -0.76 26.36 -2.74
N ASN A 266 -0.47 27.04 -1.63
CA ASN A 266 0.86 26.97 -1.00
C ASN A 266 1.25 25.54 -0.61
N VAL A 267 0.31 24.75 -0.10
CA VAL A 267 0.51 23.33 0.24
C VAL A 267 0.71 22.48 -1.02
N MET A 268 -0.15 22.64 -2.03
CA MET A 268 -0.12 21.83 -3.24
C MET A 268 1.15 22.05 -4.06
N TYR A 269 1.70 23.26 -4.03
CA TYR A 269 2.87 23.67 -4.82
C TYR A 269 4.16 23.79 -3.99
N SER A 270 4.17 23.36 -2.73
CA SER A 270 5.39 23.38 -1.92
C SER A 270 6.43 22.38 -2.42
N ASP A 271 7.71 22.71 -2.27
CA ASP A 271 8.82 21.83 -2.64
C ASP A 271 8.91 20.57 -1.77
N THR A 272 8.50 20.68 -0.51
CA THR A 272 8.47 19.57 0.46
C THR A 272 7.28 19.68 1.40
N LEU A 273 6.97 18.59 2.11
CA LEU A 273 6.03 18.56 3.23
C LEU A 273 6.72 17.84 4.40
N ASP A 274 6.46 18.25 5.63
CA ASP A 274 7.00 17.57 6.80
C ASP A 274 6.32 16.20 6.99
N THR A 275 7.10 15.13 6.90
CA THR A 275 6.56 13.76 6.97
C THR A 275 5.86 13.48 8.30
N ASN A 276 6.37 13.98 9.43
CA ASN A 276 5.76 13.70 10.74
C ASN A 276 4.41 14.41 10.90
N GLU A 277 4.31 15.65 10.43
CA GLU A 277 3.06 16.39 10.37
C GLU A 277 2.03 15.65 9.50
N ILE A 278 2.44 15.17 8.32
CA ILE A 278 1.56 14.42 7.43
C ILE A 278 1.13 13.09 8.03
N LYS A 279 2.00 12.38 8.76
CA LYS A 279 1.62 11.16 9.49
C LYS A 279 0.53 11.43 10.52
N GLY A 280 0.73 12.44 11.37
CA GLY A 280 -0.25 12.83 12.38
C GLY A 280 -1.58 13.30 11.76
N LEU A 281 -1.52 14.05 10.65
CA LEU A 281 -2.71 14.44 9.89
C LEU A 281 -3.42 13.25 9.26
N SER A 282 -2.70 12.29 8.69
CA SER A 282 -3.28 11.10 8.06
C SER A 282 -4.10 10.29 9.06
N ILE A 283 -3.57 10.08 10.27
CA ILE A 283 -4.28 9.39 11.36
C ILE A 283 -5.56 10.16 11.72
N LYS A 284 -5.44 11.45 12.01
CA LYS A 284 -6.58 12.29 12.39
C LYS A 284 -7.66 12.32 11.31
N VAL A 285 -7.27 12.49 10.04
CA VAL A 285 -8.17 12.51 8.89
C VAL A 285 -8.91 11.18 8.75
N TYR A 286 -8.19 10.06 8.86
CA TYR A 286 -8.79 8.74 8.73
C TYR A 286 -9.87 8.48 9.79
N GLU A 287 -9.59 8.86 11.05
CA GLU A 287 -10.53 8.71 12.17
C GLU A 287 -11.77 9.60 12.04
N GLU A 288 -11.58 10.85 11.63
CA GLU A 288 -12.68 11.77 11.38
C GLU A 288 -13.56 11.31 10.21
N LEU A 289 -12.95 10.85 9.11
CA LEU A 289 -13.68 10.26 7.98
C LEU A 289 -14.43 9.00 8.39
N SER A 290 -13.81 8.14 9.20
CA SER A 290 -14.46 6.93 9.73
C SER A 290 -15.68 7.29 10.57
N THR A 291 -15.57 8.30 11.44
CA THR A 291 -16.69 8.83 12.24
C THR A 291 -17.79 9.40 11.35
N LYS A 292 -17.43 10.22 10.34
CA LYS A 292 -18.36 10.80 9.37
C LYS A 292 -19.14 9.72 8.61
N HIS A 293 -18.48 8.62 8.28
CA HIS A 293 -19.07 7.48 7.58
C HIS A 293 -19.80 6.49 8.50
N ARG A 294 -19.85 6.78 9.82
CA ARG A 294 -20.46 5.92 10.84
C ARG A 294 -19.82 4.52 10.84
N ILE A 295 -18.50 4.50 10.82
CA ILE A 295 -17.66 3.29 10.89
C ILE A 295 -17.15 3.19 12.32
N GLU A 296 -17.75 2.27 13.08
CA GLU A 296 -17.24 1.89 14.40
C GLU A 296 -16.11 0.89 14.21
N CYS A 297 -14.89 1.31 14.49
CA CYS A 297 -13.71 0.48 14.32
C CYS A 297 -12.98 0.27 15.65
N ASN A 298 -12.43 -0.94 15.82
CA ASN A 298 -11.38 -1.14 16.81
C ASN A 298 -10.04 -0.69 16.22
N LYS A 299 -9.38 0.22 16.93
CA LYS A 299 -8.16 0.90 16.47
C LYS A 299 -6.94 0.33 17.19
N VAL A 300 -5.94 -0.05 16.39
CA VAL A 300 -4.56 -0.25 16.84
C VAL A 300 -3.71 0.89 16.28
N GLY A 301 -3.19 1.76 17.15
CA GLY A 301 -2.46 2.97 16.75
C GLY A 301 -1.06 2.69 16.22
N GLU A 302 -0.43 3.71 15.63
CA GLU A 302 0.92 3.61 15.06
C GLU A 302 1.95 3.03 16.04
N ALA A 303 1.93 3.50 17.31
CA ALA A 303 2.88 3.05 18.32
C ALA A 303 2.68 1.56 18.67
N GLU A 304 1.44 1.12 18.78
CA GLU A 304 1.07 -0.28 19.01
C GLU A 304 1.45 -1.16 17.81
N VAL A 305 1.15 -0.73 16.59
CA VAL A 305 1.55 -1.44 15.36
C VAL A 305 3.07 -1.54 15.26
N SER A 306 3.81 -0.49 15.61
CA SER A 306 5.28 -0.54 15.59
C SER A 306 5.85 -1.60 16.53
N LYS A 307 5.24 -1.81 17.70
CA LYS A 307 5.63 -2.90 18.62
C LYS A 307 5.33 -4.27 18.01
N VAL A 308 4.14 -4.45 17.45
CA VAL A 308 3.77 -5.67 16.72
C VAL A 308 4.77 -5.97 15.61
N LEU A 309 5.13 -4.99 14.78
CA LEU A 309 6.12 -5.16 13.70
C LEU A 309 7.50 -5.59 14.23
N SER A 310 7.94 -5.05 15.38
CA SER A 310 9.21 -5.45 16.01
C SER A 310 9.21 -6.90 16.52
N GLU A 311 8.04 -7.44 16.87
CA GLU A 311 7.85 -8.84 17.29
C GLU A 311 7.64 -9.79 16.09
N LEU A 312 7.29 -9.28 14.89
CA LEU A 312 7.10 -10.08 13.67
C LEU A 312 8.44 -10.50 13.04
N THR A 313 9.20 -11.29 13.80
CA THR A 313 10.42 -11.95 13.33
C THR A 313 10.12 -13.00 12.25
N ASP A 314 11.16 -13.46 11.55
CA ASP A 314 11.02 -14.49 10.51
C ASP A 314 10.38 -15.78 11.06
N ASP A 315 10.72 -16.19 12.29
CA ASP A 315 10.14 -17.37 12.94
C ASP A 315 8.65 -17.19 13.25
N VAL A 316 8.25 -16.02 13.73
CA VAL A 316 6.85 -15.71 14.03
C VAL A 316 6.02 -15.66 12.74
N VAL A 317 6.54 -15.03 11.69
CA VAL A 317 5.87 -14.99 10.38
C VAL A 317 5.79 -16.38 9.78
N LYS A 318 6.84 -17.19 9.91
CA LYS A 318 6.85 -18.59 9.49
C LYS A 318 5.78 -19.41 10.21
N GLU A 319 5.64 -19.26 11.53
CA GLU A 319 4.62 -19.94 12.32
C GLU A 319 3.21 -19.55 11.83
N ALA A 320 2.94 -18.25 11.68
CA ALA A 320 1.67 -17.74 11.16
C ALA A 320 1.33 -18.31 9.77
N LEU A 321 2.30 -18.29 8.85
CA LEU A 321 2.12 -18.84 7.52
C LEU A 321 1.90 -20.36 7.53
N THR A 322 2.56 -21.09 8.44
CA THR A 322 2.39 -22.54 8.59
C THR A 322 0.99 -22.88 9.08
N ALA A 323 0.48 -22.13 10.06
CA ALA A 323 -0.91 -22.25 10.50
C ALA A 323 -1.88 -21.95 9.35
N GLN A 324 -1.59 -20.93 8.54
CA GLN A 324 -2.41 -20.55 7.39
C GLN A 324 -2.47 -21.63 6.31
N ILE A 325 -1.37 -22.36 6.05
CA ILE A 325 -1.38 -23.51 5.12
C ILE A 325 -2.44 -24.55 5.54
N GLY A 326 -2.56 -24.82 6.84
CA GLY A 326 -3.59 -25.72 7.39
C GLY A 326 -5.01 -25.24 7.06
N LYS A 327 -5.29 -23.95 7.28
CA LYS A 327 -6.60 -23.32 7.01
C LYS A 327 -6.96 -23.35 5.52
N ILE A 328 -5.99 -23.11 4.64
CA ILE A 328 -6.18 -23.12 3.18
C ILE A 328 -6.53 -24.52 2.67
N LYS A 329 -5.89 -25.55 3.22
CA LYS A 329 -6.18 -26.94 2.81
C LYS A 329 -7.66 -27.29 3.04
N THR A 330 -8.25 -26.82 4.14
CA THR A 330 -9.68 -27.01 4.41
C THR A 330 -10.53 -26.20 3.42
N PHE A 331 -10.16 -24.95 3.15
CA PHE A 331 -10.91 -24.06 2.26
C PHE A 331 -10.98 -24.50 0.80
N VAL A 332 -9.86 -24.95 0.24
CA VAL A 332 -9.77 -25.36 -1.17
C VAL A 332 -10.42 -26.73 -1.42
N ASN A 333 -10.45 -27.61 -0.41
CA ASN A 333 -11.02 -28.96 -0.52
C ASN A 333 -12.47 -29.09 0.01
N ALA A 334 -12.98 -28.09 0.73
CA ALA A 334 -14.40 -27.97 1.08
C ALA A 334 -15.24 -27.57 -0.14
#